data_AF-A0A850LPD6-F1
#
_entry.id   AF-A0A850LPD6-F1
#
_cell.length_a   1.000
_cell.length_b   1.000
_cell.length_c   1.000
_cell.angle_alpha   90.00
_cell.angle_beta   90.00
_cell.angle_gamma   90.00
#
_symmetry.space_group_name_H-M   'P 1'
#
loop_
_entity.id
_entity.type
_entity.pdbx_description
1 polymer ?
#
loop_
_entity_poly.entity_id
_entity_poly.type
_entity_poly.pdbx_seq_one_letter_code
_entity_poly.pdbx_strand_id
1 'polypeptide(L)'
;LIKYGNKFFNLKKYPGAIRIFYNILRNNPSKKIKLGAYIGLGNSLRAEYEIELAEKMYKNALNIAENLEDTKMIELIDKKIKNIYVFKKERDLNPVQIGFFMRTIMKLLSFLGKTDWF
;
A
#
# COMPACT_ATOMS: atom_id res chain seq x y z
N LEU A 1 8.13 6.66 -13.29
CA LEU A 1 8.31 6.26 -11.88
C LEU A 1 7.28 5.21 -11.43
N ILE A 2 5.97 5.48 -11.48
CA ILE A 2 4.92 4.48 -11.14
C ILE A 2 5.06 3.18 -11.93
N LYS A 3 5.36 3.28 -13.24
CA LYS A 3 5.61 2.10 -14.10
C LYS A 3 6.70 1.17 -13.56
N TYR A 4 7.74 1.70 -12.91
CA TYR A 4 8.80 0.89 -12.31
C TYR A 4 8.31 0.14 -11.06
N GLY A 5 7.55 0.81 -10.19
CA GLY A 5 6.91 0.15 -9.05
C GLY A 5 5.97 -0.97 -9.50
N ASN A 6 5.16 -0.71 -10.53
CA ASN A 6 4.27 -1.71 -11.13
C ASN A 6 5.04 -2.89 -11.74
N LYS A 7 6.21 -2.65 -12.36
CA LYS A 7 7.07 -3.73 -12.88
C LYS A 7 7.52 -4.67 -11.75
N PHE A 8 7.96 -4.13 -10.63
CA PHE A 8 8.34 -4.94 -9.46
C PHE A 8 7.16 -5.69 -8.87
N PHE A 9 5.99 -5.05 -8.80
CA PHE A 9 4.76 -5.68 -8.35
C PHE A 9 4.37 -6.86 -9.25
N ASN A 10 4.40 -6.69 -10.58
CA ASN A 10 4.08 -7.74 -11.54
C ASN A 10 5.07 -8.91 -11.47
N LEU A 11 6.32 -8.65 -11.12
CA LEU A 11 7.33 -9.67 -10.85
C LEU A 11 7.19 -10.33 -9.47
N LYS A 12 6.13 -10.01 -8.71
CA LYS A 12 5.90 -10.44 -7.32
C LYS A 12 7.03 -10.07 -6.35
N LYS A 13 7.86 -9.09 -6.73
CA LYS A 13 8.94 -8.53 -5.90
C LYS A 13 8.38 -7.39 -5.06
N TYR A 14 7.41 -7.70 -4.19
CA TYR A 14 6.65 -6.68 -3.47
C TYR A 14 7.49 -5.80 -2.53
N PRO A 15 8.55 -6.27 -1.84
CA PRO A 15 9.38 -5.39 -1.01
C PRO A 15 10.11 -4.34 -1.86
N GLY A 16 10.53 -4.72 -3.07
CA GLY A 16 11.10 -3.80 -4.05
C GLY A 16 10.06 -2.80 -4.58
N ALA A 17 8.83 -3.26 -4.84
CA ALA A 17 7.73 -2.39 -5.24
C ALA A 17 7.39 -1.36 -4.15
N ILE A 18 7.29 -1.79 -2.89
CA ILE A 18 7.08 -0.95 -1.70
C ILE A 18 8.15 0.15 -1.64
N ARG A 19 9.43 -0.23 -1.74
CA ARG A 19 10.55 0.72 -1.71
C ARG A 19 10.44 1.78 -2.82
N ILE A 20 10.07 1.37 -4.04
CA ILE A 20 9.92 2.30 -5.17
C ILE A 20 8.77 3.27 -4.93
N PHE A 21 7.56 2.78 -4.58
CA PHE A 21 6.41 3.64 -4.35
C PHE A 21 6.63 4.60 -3.18
N TYR A 22 7.28 4.14 -2.12
CA TYR A 22 7.67 4.98 -1.00
C TYR A 22 8.63 6.11 -1.43
N ASN A 23 9.67 5.78 -2.20
CA ASN A 23 10.60 6.79 -2.70
C ASN A 23 9.92 7.82 -3.61
N ILE A 24 8.92 7.40 -4.39
CA ILE A 24 8.09 8.31 -5.19
C ILE A 24 7.37 9.30 -4.29
N LEU A 25 6.71 8.81 -3.23
CA LEU A 25 5.97 9.66 -2.28
C LEU A 25 6.89 10.63 -1.52
N ARG A 26 8.12 10.22 -1.19
CA ARG A 26 9.11 11.07 -0.50
C ARG A 26 9.50 12.29 -1.31
N ASN A 27 9.54 12.19 -2.64
CA ASN A 27 9.95 13.28 -3.52
C ASN A 27 8.81 14.27 -3.83
N ASN A 28 7.84 14.41 -2.92
CA ASN A 28 6.69 15.32 -3.02
C ASN A 28 6.06 15.40 -4.43
N PRO A 29 5.59 14.27 -4.97
CA PRO A 29 5.14 14.26 -6.35
C PRO A 29 3.75 14.92 -6.49
N SER A 30 3.31 15.18 -7.72
CA SER A 30 1.98 15.74 -7.98
C SER A 30 0.85 14.86 -7.43
N LYS A 31 -0.33 15.44 -7.17
CA LYS A 31 -1.51 14.71 -6.64
C LYS A 31 -1.79 13.41 -7.43
N LYS A 32 -1.77 13.46 -8.76
CA LYS A 32 -2.01 12.29 -9.62
C LYS A 32 -0.94 11.19 -9.46
N ILE A 33 0.32 11.57 -9.26
CA ILE A 33 1.40 10.60 -9.02
C ILE A 33 1.29 10.04 -7.59
N LYS A 34 0.96 10.87 -6.59
CA LYS A 34 0.69 10.42 -5.22
C LYS A 34 -0.44 9.39 -5.20
N LEU A 35 -1.54 9.66 -5.89
CA LEU A 35 -2.67 8.75 -6.03
C LEU A 35 -2.22 7.37 -6.53
N GLY A 36 -1.52 7.33 -7.66
CA GLY A 36 -0.99 6.09 -8.22
C GLY A 36 0.01 5.38 -7.30
N ALA A 37 0.86 6.14 -6.60
CA ALA A 37 1.84 5.58 -5.69
C ALA A 37 1.19 4.96 -4.44
N TYR A 38 0.18 5.62 -3.86
CA TYR A 38 -0.57 5.08 -2.72
C TYR A 38 -1.32 3.81 -3.09
N ILE A 39 -1.96 3.75 -4.27
CA ILE A 39 -2.61 2.52 -4.75
C ILE A 39 -1.58 1.40 -4.94
N GLY A 40 -0.44 1.70 -5.58
CA GLY A 40 0.63 0.73 -5.80
C GLY A 40 1.22 0.21 -4.49
N LEU A 41 1.42 1.10 -3.52
CA LEU A 41 1.91 0.76 -2.19
C LEU A 41 0.90 -0.11 -1.43
N GLY A 42 -0.38 0.26 -1.44
CA GLY A 42 -1.45 -0.54 -0.83
C GLY A 42 -1.59 -1.94 -1.45
N ASN A 43 -1.48 -2.05 -2.78
CA ASN A 43 -1.50 -3.35 -3.46
C ASN A 43 -0.31 -4.23 -3.02
N SER A 44 0.88 -3.63 -2.94
CA SER A 44 2.11 -4.35 -2.59
C SER A 44 2.09 -4.79 -1.12
N LEU A 45 1.64 -3.91 -0.21
CA LEU A 45 1.47 -4.22 1.22
C LEU A 45 0.43 -5.32 1.43
N ARG A 46 -0.71 -5.27 0.72
CA ARG A 46 -1.72 -6.34 0.77
C ARG A 46 -1.16 -7.68 0.30
N ALA A 47 -0.35 -7.68 -0.76
CA ALA A 47 0.27 -8.91 -1.27
C ALA A 47 1.30 -9.50 -0.28
N GLU A 48 1.85 -8.65 0.58
CA GLU A 48 2.71 -9.01 1.70
C GLU A 48 1.93 -9.21 3.01
N TYR A 49 0.60 -9.31 2.96
CA TYR A 49 -0.26 -9.52 4.13
C TYR A 49 -0.21 -8.42 5.21
N GLU A 50 0.34 -7.25 4.89
CA GLU A 50 0.31 -6.04 5.73
C GLU A 50 -1.02 -5.30 5.55
N ILE A 51 -2.10 -5.96 5.98
CA ILE A 51 -3.48 -5.55 5.69
C ILE A 51 -3.82 -4.17 6.26
N GLU A 52 -3.38 -3.87 7.48
CA GLU A 52 -3.64 -2.58 8.16
C GLU A 52 -2.93 -1.42 7.46
N LEU A 53 -1.66 -1.62 7.08
CA LEU A 53 -0.91 -0.62 6.32
C LEU A 53 -1.48 -0.44 4.91
N ALA A 54 -1.91 -1.53 4.26
CA ALA A 54 -2.55 -1.46 2.95
C ALA A 54 -3.85 -0.65 2.99
N GLU A 55 -4.66 -0.82 4.04
CA GLU A 55 -5.89 -0.05 4.26
C GLU A 55 -5.59 1.45 4.39
N LYS A 56 -4.58 1.81 5.21
CA LYS A 56 -4.13 3.20 5.39
C LYS A 56 -3.71 3.81 4.05
N MET A 57 -3.00 3.07 3.21
CA MET A 57 -2.57 3.56 1.90
C MET A 57 -3.74 3.77 0.94
N TYR A 58 -4.74 2.88 0.93
CA TYR A 58 -5.93 3.09 0.11
C TYR A 58 -6.77 4.27 0.58
N LYS A 59 -6.92 4.49 1.90
CA LYS A 59 -7.61 5.68 2.43
C LYS A 59 -6.90 6.97 2.01
N ASN A 60 -5.56 6.99 2.03
CA ASN A 60 -4.79 8.12 1.51
C ASN A 60 -5.02 8.34 -0.01
N ALA A 61 -5.12 7.25 -0.78
CA ALA A 61 -5.47 7.34 -2.20
C ALA A 61 -6.89 7.88 -2.39
N LEU A 62 -7.86 7.43 -1.58
CA LEU A 62 -9.26 7.84 -1.65
C LEU A 62 -9.40 9.35 -1.47
N ASN A 63 -8.81 9.90 -0.41
CA ASN A 63 -8.81 11.34 -0.15
C ASN A 63 -8.26 12.14 -1.35
N ILE A 64 -7.21 11.65 -2.01
CA ILE A 64 -6.67 12.32 -3.21
C ILE A 64 -7.63 12.21 -4.39
N ALA A 65 -8.29 11.06 -4.58
CA ALA A 65 -9.27 10.87 -5.66
C ALA A 65 -10.51 11.76 -5.46
N GLU A 66 -11.00 11.89 -4.23
CA GLU A 66 -12.07 12.83 -3.85
C GLU A 66 -11.67 14.28 -4.14
N ASN A 67 -10.46 14.68 -3.74
CA ASN A 67 -9.91 16.00 -4.04
C ASN A 67 -9.70 16.29 -5.54
N LEU A 68 -9.69 15.25 -6.37
CA LEU A 68 -9.60 15.36 -7.82
C LEU A 68 -10.95 15.14 -8.51
N GLU A 69 -12.02 14.88 -7.74
CA GLU A 69 -13.36 14.55 -8.21
C GLU A 69 -13.36 13.37 -9.22
N ASP A 70 -12.39 12.46 -9.12
CA ASP A 70 -12.22 11.33 -10.03
C ASP A 70 -13.07 10.15 -9.55
N THR A 71 -14.36 10.20 -9.89
CA THR A 71 -15.38 9.21 -9.48
C THR A 71 -15.00 7.77 -9.83
N LYS A 72 -14.35 7.55 -10.98
CA LYS A 72 -13.87 6.22 -11.38
C LYS A 72 -12.79 5.70 -10.45
N MET A 73 -11.89 6.58 -10.00
CA MET A 73 -10.84 6.22 -9.06
C MET A 73 -11.39 5.98 -7.65
N ILE A 74 -12.37 6.78 -7.22
CA ILE A 74 -13.08 6.58 -5.95
C ILE A 74 -13.68 5.16 -5.91
N GLU A 75 -14.49 4.79 -6.91
CA GLU A 75 -15.12 3.47 -6.97
C GLU A 75 -14.09 2.33 -6.98
N LEU A 76 -13.01 2.49 -7.75
CA LEU A 76 -11.92 1.52 -7.81
C LEU A 76 -11.24 1.32 -6.44
N ILE A 77 -11.02 2.41 -5.70
CA ILE A 77 -10.37 2.38 -4.38
C ILE A 77 -11.31 1.79 -3.33
N ASP A 78 -12.60 2.13 -3.36
CA ASP A 78 -13.60 1.55 -2.47
C ASP A 78 -13.69 0.04 -2.63
N LYS A 79 -13.65 -0.47 -3.87
CA LYS A 79 -13.58 -1.91 -4.13
C LYS A 79 -12.34 -2.55 -3.51
N LYS A 80 -11.19 -1.87 -3.52
CA LYS A 80 -9.96 -2.36 -2.89
C LYS A 80 -10.05 -2.37 -1.36
N ILE A 81 -10.63 -1.33 -0.76
CA ILE A 81 -10.85 -1.24 0.69
C ILE A 81 -11.86 -2.32 1.13
N LYS A 82 -12.95 -2.51 0.40
CA LYS A 82 -13.92 -3.59 0.68
C LYS A 82 -13.28 -4.96 0.62
N ASN A 83 -12.40 -5.20 -0.36
CA ASN A 83 -11.65 -6.44 -0.48
C ASN A 83 -10.72 -6.67 0.74
N ILE A 84 -10.08 -5.60 1.25
CA ILE A 84 -9.29 -5.67 2.48
C ILE A 84 -10.10 -6.19 3.67
N TYR A 85 -11.33 -5.72 3.87
CA TYR A 85 -12.16 -6.18 4.98
C TYR A 85 -12.54 -7.67 4.88
N VAL A 86 -12.77 -8.17 3.66
CA VAL A 86 -12.97 -9.61 3.42
C VAL A 86 -11.71 -10.39 3.82
N PHE A 87 -10.53 -9.96 3.37
CA PHE A 87 -9.26 -10.58 3.73
C PHE A 87 -8.96 -10.51 5.23
N LYS A 88 -9.31 -9.41 5.91
CA LYS A 88 -9.13 -9.26 7.36
C LYS A 88 -9.98 -10.28 8.12
N LYS A 89 -11.25 -10.42 7.73
CA LYS A 89 -12.16 -11.42 8.30
C LYS A 89 -11.62 -12.85 8.11
N GLU A 90 -11.09 -13.17 6.94
CA GLU A 90 -10.46 -14.47 6.66
C GLU A 90 -9.19 -14.69 7.49
N ARG A 91 -8.35 -13.66 7.67
CA ARG A 91 -7.15 -13.69 8.53
C ARG A 91 -7.51 -13.94 9.99
N ASP A 92 -8.53 -13.26 10.50
CA ASP A 92 -8.95 -13.39 11.90
C ASP A 92 -9.51 -14.79 12.18
N LEU A 93 -10.06 -15.46 11.16
CA LEU A 93 -10.48 -16.86 11.22
C LEU A 93 -9.31 -17.85 11.06
N ASN A 94 -8.25 -17.49 10.32
CA ASN A 94 -7.09 -18.34 10.04
C ASN A 94 -5.77 -17.54 10.22
N PRO A 95 -5.25 -17.42 11.46
CA PRO A 95 -4.08 -16.60 11.73
C PRO A 95 -2.82 -17.22 11.12
N VAL A 96 -2.28 -16.58 10.08
CA VAL A 96 -0.93 -16.86 9.57
C VAL A 96 0.09 -16.47 10.65
N GLN A 97 1.23 -17.17 10.79
CA GLN A 97 2.26 -16.85 11.79
C GLN A 97 2.93 -15.48 11.49
N ILE A 98 2.29 -14.40 11.95
CA ILE A 98 2.60 -12.98 11.72
C ILE A 98 3.98 -12.55 12.25
N GLY A 99 4.53 -13.26 13.24
CA GLY A 99 5.72 -12.84 13.99
C GLY A 99 7.01 -12.71 13.16
N PHE A 100 7.15 -13.48 12.07
CA PHE A 100 8.37 -13.45 11.25
C PHE A 100 8.36 -12.29 10.24
N PHE A 101 7.18 -11.97 9.70
CA PHE A 101 7.05 -11.07 8.57
C PHE A 101 7.07 -9.59 8.98
N MET A 102 6.33 -9.26 10.04
CA MET A 102 6.33 -7.94 10.68
C MET A 102 7.74 -7.47 11.09
N ARG A 103 8.60 -8.39 11.54
CA ARG A 103 10.01 -8.08 11.86
C ARG A 103 10.81 -7.63 10.64
N THR A 104 10.54 -8.20 9.47
CA THR A 104 11.28 -7.90 8.24
C THR A 104 10.86 -6.56 7.66
N ILE A 105 9.56 -6.28 7.65
CA ILE A 105 9.03 -4.99 7.20
C ILE A 105 9.34 -3.88 8.22
N MET A 106 9.21 -4.12 9.52
CA MET A 106 9.65 -3.14 10.52
C MET A 106 11.14 -2.86 10.43
N LYS A 107 12.00 -3.86 10.19
CA LYS A 107 13.43 -3.62 9.92
C LYS A 107 13.64 -2.80 8.64
N LEU A 108 12.90 -3.08 7.58
CA LEU A 108 12.98 -2.32 6.33
C LEU A 108 12.54 -0.87 6.54
N LEU A 109 11.43 -0.64 7.25
CA LEU A 109 10.88 0.69 7.54
C LEU A 109 11.74 1.47 8.55
N SER A 110 12.30 0.78 9.55
CA SER A 110 13.28 1.32 10.50
C SER A 110 14.58 1.72 9.80
N PHE A 111 15.12 0.86 8.91
CA PHE A 111 16.26 1.19 8.06
C PHE A 111 16.00 2.38 7.14
N LEU A 112 14.73 2.64 6.80
CA LEU A 112 14.30 3.78 5.98
C LEU A 112 13.96 5.04 6.81
N GLY A 113 14.19 5.04 8.11
CA GLY A 113 14.19 6.23 8.97
C GLY A 113 12.81 6.74 9.40
N LYS A 114 11.76 5.90 9.38
CA LYS A 114 10.45 6.27 9.95
C LYS A 114 9.97 5.22 10.94
N THR A 115 10.19 5.49 12.22
CA THR A 115 9.70 4.69 13.35
C THR A 115 8.24 5.00 13.73
N ASP A 116 7.69 6.10 13.24
CA ASP A 116 6.42 6.63 13.76
C ASP A 116 5.28 6.36 12.76
N TRP A 117 4.72 5.16 12.81
CA TRP A 117 3.49 4.79 12.07
C TRP A 117 2.41 4.16 12.95
N PHE A 118 2.51 4.35 14.27
CA PHE A 118 1.39 4.16 15.21
C PHE A 118 0.49 5.40 15.21
#